data_AF-A0A355QI13-F1
#
_entry.id   AF-A0A355QI13-F1
#
_cell.length_a   1.000
_cell.length_b   1.000
_cell.length_c   1.000
_cell.angle_alpha   90.00
_cell.angle_beta   90.00
_cell.angle_gamma   90.00
#
_symmetry.space_group_name_H-M   'P 1'
#
loop_
_entity.id
_entity.type
_entity.pdbx_description
1 polymer ?
#
loop_
_entity_poly.entity_id
_entity_poly.type
_entity_poly.pdbx_seq_one_letter_code
_entity_poly.pdbx_strand_id
1 'polypeptide(L)' 'MSRLQELFDQHGQSPWLDNLRRGWISSGELQVLIDRGVRGITSNPSIFQKAMTG' A
#
# COMPACT_ATOMS: atom_id res chain seq x y z
N MET A 1 -2.77 14.83 -9.98
CA MET A 1 -3.44 13.64 -9.39
C MET A 1 -2.84 12.40 -10.01
N SER A 2 -2.72 11.32 -9.24
CA SER A 2 -2.32 10.00 -9.74
C SER A 2 -3.54 9.23 -10.27
N ARG A 3 -3.30 8.21 -11.10
CA ARG A 3 -4.36 7.29 -11.54
C ARG A 3 -5.08 6.59 -10.39
N LEU A 4 -4.39 6.36 -9.26
CA LEU A 4 -5.00 5.74 -8.07
C LEU A 4 -5.93 6.70 -7.33
N GLN A 5 -5.60 7.99 -7.31
CA GLN A 5 -6.47 9.03 -6.75
C GLN A 5 -7.74 9.17 -7.61
N GLU A 6 -7.58 9.24 -8.94
CA GLU A 6 -8.71 9.31 -9.88
C GLU A 6 -9.63 8.08 -9.78
N LEU A 7 -9.06 6.88 -9.62
CA LEU A 7 -9.84 5.65 -9.45
C LEU A 7 -10.82 5.72 -8.27
N PHE A 8 -10.42 6.35 -7.17
CA PHE A 8 -11.32 6.57 -6.06
C PHE A 8 -12.24 7.77 -6.29
N ASP A 9 -11.67 8.93 -6.62
CA ASP A 9 -12.41 10.20 -6.63
C ASP A 9 -13.48 10.24 -7.74
N GLN A 10 -13.25 9.56 -8.87
CA GLN A 10 -14.16 9.55 -10.02
C GLN A 10 -15.01 8.28 -10.12
N HIS A 11 -14.50 7.15 -9.64
CA HIS A 11 -15.15 5.85 -9.82
C HIS A 11 -15.53 5.14 -8.51
N GLY A 12 -15.18 5.71 -7.34
CA GLY A 12 -15.51 5.14 -6.03
C GLY A 12 -14.76 3.85 -5.69
N GLN A 13 -13.76 3.45 -6.49
CA GLN A 13 -13.00 2.23 -6.23
C GLN A 13 -11.75 2.52 -5.41
N SER A 14 -11.59 1.82 -4.29
CA SER A 14 -10.45 1.99 -3.39
C SER A 14 -9.29 1.07 -3.78
N PRO A 15 -8.12 1.60 -4.22
CA PRO A 15 -6.97 0.76 -4.53
C PRO A 15 -6.21 0.34 -3.27
N TRP A 16 -5.96 -0.96 -3.15
CA TRP A 16 -5.25 -1.57 -2.02
C TRP A 16 -3.92 -2.18 -2.48
N LEU A 17 -2.93 -2.17 -1.59
CA LEU A 17 -1.62 -2.75 -1.83
C LEU A 17 -1.52 -4.15 -1.22
N ASP A 18 -1.28 -5.16 -2.05
CA ASP A 18 -1.13 -6.56 -1.61
C ASP A 18 0.31 -6.91 -1.25
N ASN A 19 0.87 -6.13 -0.32
CA ASN A 19 2.19 -6.38 0.23
C ASN A 19 2.41 -5.60 1.52
N LEU A 20 3.31 -6.08 2.36
CA LEU A 20 3.77 -5.40 3.56
C LEU A 20 5.25 -5.67 3.76
N ARG A 21 6.03 -4.62 4.00
CA ARG A 21 7.44 -4.73 4.38
C ARG A 21 7.70 -3.86 5.60
N ARG A 22 8.45 -4.39 6.59
CA ARG A 22 8.81 -3.64 7.80
C ARG A 22 9.54 -2.33 7.47
N GLY A 23 10.46 -2.39 6.51
CA GLY A 23 11.26 -1.24 6.09
C GLY A 23 10.44 -0.05 5.59
N TRP A 24 9.26 -0.30 5.00
CA TRP A 24 8.40 0.78 4.48
C TRP A 24 7.82 1.68 5.58
N ILE A 25 7.64 1.14 6.78
CA ILE A 25 7.15 1.91 7.92
C ILE A 25 8.27 2.82 8.42
N SER A 26 9.45 2.25 8.67
CA SER A 26 10.60 2.99 9.20
C SER A 26 11.20 3.98 8.19
N SER A 27 11.11 3.71 6.88
CA SER A 27 11.66 4.57 5.84
C SER A 27 10.70 5.69 5.41
N GLY A 28 9.42 5.64 5.84
CA GLY A 28 8.38 6.54 5.35
C GLY A 28 7.83 6.18 3.95
N GLU A 29 8.29 5.09 3.32
CA GLU A 29 7.80 4.67 2.00
C GLU A 29 6.29 4.39 2.00
N LEU A 30 5.77 3.85 3.12
CA LEU A 30 4.33 3.62 3.24
C LEU A 30 3.54 4.94 3.15
N GLN A 31 4.07 6.03 3.71
CA GLN A 31 3.44 7.35 3.59
C GLN A 31 3.45 7.83 2.13
N VAL A 32 4.58 7.66 1.42
CA VAL A 32 4.67 8.01 -0.01
C VAL A 32 3.64 7.25 -0.84
N LEU A 33 3.39 5.98 -0.53
CA LEU A 33 2.37 5.18 -1.22
C LEU A 33 0.94 5.67 -0.92
N ILE A 34 0.66 6.05 0.33
CA ILE A 34 -0.62 6.68 0.71
C ILE A 34 -0.81 8.01 -0.04
N ASP A 35 0.21 8.86 -0.09
CA ASP A 35 0.17 10.15 -0.78
C ASP A 35 -0.06 9.97 -2.30
N ARG A 36 0.40 8.83 -2.86
CA ARG A 36 0.16 8.44 -4.25
C ARG A 36 -1.22 7.82 -4.49
N GLY A 37 -2.04 7.61 -3.46
CA GLY A 37 -3.43 7.19 -3.56
C GLY A 37 -3.73 5.77 -3.11
N VAL A 38 -2.78 5.03 -2.52
CA VAL A 38 -3.09 3.75 -1.84
C VAL A 38 -3.99 4.01 -0.63
N ARG A 39 -5.08 3.26 -0.49
CA ARG A 39 -6.08 3.45 0.57
C ARG A 39 -6.23 2.29 1.54
N GLY A 40 -5.52 1.20 1.30
CA GLY A 40 -5.52 0.03 2.17
C GLY A 40 -4.34 -0.88 1.87
N ILE A 41 -4.05 -1.78 2.81
CA ILE A 41 -3.04 -2.83 2.65
C ILE A 41 -3.66 -4.18 3.00
N THR A 42 -3.23 -5.23 2.31
CA THR A 42 -3.52 -6.61 2.70
C THR A 42 -2.25 -7.32 3.13
N SER A 43 -2.46 -8.30 4.01
CA SER A 43 -1.44 -9.26 4.40
C SER A 43 -2.03 -10.66 4.28
N ASN A 44 -1.15 -11.61 4.02
CA ASN A 44 -1.42 -13.05 4.09
C ASN A 44 -0.17 -13.74 4.69
N PRO A 45 -0.25 -15.01 5.11
CA PRO A 45 0.88 -15.70 5.75
C PRO A 45 2.19 -15.64 4.95
N SER A 46 2.12 -15.76 3.63
CA SER A 46 3.28 -15.68 2.74
C SER A 46 3.91 -14.29 2.69
N ILE A 47 3.09 -13.22 2.68
CA ILE A 47 3.56 -11.83 2.76
C ILE A 47 4.22 -11.57 4.11
N PHE A 48 3.60 -12.03 5.19
CA PHE A 48 4.13 -11.82 6.55
C PHE A 48 5.47 -12.53 6.74
N GLN A 49 5.59 -13.78 6.29
CA GLN A 49 6.86 -14.52 6.32
C GLN A 49 7.97 -13.76 5.58
N LYS A 50 7.70 -13.26 4.37
CA LYS A 50 8.66 -12.45 3.60
C LYS A 50 9.07 -11.17 4.32
N ALA A 51 8.13 -10.53 5.02
CA ALA A 51 8.39 -9.31 5.78
C ALA A 51 9.23 -9.54 7.05
N MET A 52 9.27 -10.77 7.58
CA MET A 52 10.10 -11.14 8.73
C MET A 52 11.54 -11.49 8.35
N THR A 53 11.75 -12.07 7.17
CA THR A 53 13.05 -12.52 6.69
C THR A 53 13.84 -11.46 5.92
N GLY A 54 13.18 -10.36 5.54
CA GLY A 54 13.75 -9.27 4.75
C GLY A 54 13.99 -7.99 5.53
#